data_AF-A0A5N8UJL6-F1
#
_entry.id   AF-A0A5N8UJL6-F1
#
_cell.length_a   1.000
_cell.length_b   1.000
_cell.length_c   1.000
_cell.angle_alpha   90.00
_cell.angle_beta   90.00
_cell.angle_gamma   90.00
#
_symmetry.space_group_name_H-M   'P 1'
#
loop_
_entity.id
_entity.type
_entity.pdbx_description
1 polymer ?
#
loop_
_entity_poly.entity_id
_entity_poly.type
_entity_poly.pdbx_seq_one_letter_code
_entity_poly.pdbx_strand_id
1 'polypeptide(L)'
;MVKSKNNEIVTSADLINIKLYARYAVLAPDSLKKTQFFLGYDNSDISLLSPESFHELFLEVNNNGRYWRSTIEAQFKSCLRSMKDLYQLHYPSLEEALEQLDKLLDEGKIVQNPLADLDLSDEQQTVINDVHRILYNAWYDLSYAEAENQSAANSLSAFRKNIDHTRILIIKKIEFIQYVDTSSLRALLYKLQDDFNFMLDFSISAEQASLSLWAQWLSLCGELDNAHRSIGNISCQADIYDLYVDLLDIINVMQSVNVENSYMLTCFEQADNDYRVNYPCGFVPLGRYLDNCKDISVFLRGQCRNQNGSWQAFSINLTKHDPVKTEVLYDNGALIIDINFPITRGYCYFPGGDYEGHCQNIRVELTANCLSDSGSYTPSSLVLTHELYLEVNNINGCLVIN
;
A
#
# COMPACT_ATOMS: atom_id res chain seq x y z
N MET A 1 -7.91 -21.51 -27.77
CA MET A 1 -9.21 -20.91 -27.42
C MET A 1 -8.99 -20.13 -26.13
N VAL A 2 -8.63 -18.86 -26.25
CA VAL A 2 -8.20 -17.99 -25.14
C VAL A 2 -9.45 -17.56 -24.38
N LYS A 3 -9.65 -18.07 -23.16
CA LYS A 3 -10.65 -17.53 -22.24
C LYS A 3 -10.18 -16.16 -21.78
N SER A 4 -11.07 -15.16 -21.88
CA SER A 4 -10.81 -13.77 -21.52
C SER A 4 -10.39 -13.63 -20.04
N LYS A 5 -9.14 -13.23 -19.81
CA LYS A 5 -8.52 -12.91 -18.52
C LYS A 5 -8.83 -11.45 -18.07
N ASN A 6 -10.00 -10.89 -18.43
CA ASN A 6 -10.24 -9.45 -18.32
C ASN A 6 -10.79 -8.94 -16.97
N ASN A 7 -10.92 -9.79 -15.94
CA ASN A 7 -11.49 -9.37 -14.64
C ASN A 7 -10.50 -9.31 -13.47
N GLU A 8 -9.21 -9.56 -13.66
CA GLU A 8 -8.24 -9.69 -12.55
C GLU A 8 -6.88 -9.02 -12.84
N ILE A 9 -6.86 -7.93 -13.60
CA ILE A 9 -5.64 -7.17 -13.87
C ILE A 9 -5.61 -5.96 -12.94
N VAL A 10 -4.54 -5.79 -12.17
CA VAL A 10 -4.36 -4.63 -11.30
C VAL A 10 -4.17 -3.37 -12.14
N THR A 11 -4.82 -2.29 -11.75
CA THR A 11 -4.69 -0.98 -12.39
C THR A 11 -4.03 0.04 -11.48
N SER A 12 -3.63 1.19 -12.02
CA SER A 12 -3.18 2.32 -11.20
C SER A 12 -4.29 2.83 -10.26
N ALA A 13 -5.56 2.74 -10.69
CA ALA A 13 -6.72 3.12 -9.88
C ALA A 13 -6.90 2.19 -8.67
N ASP A 14 -6.66 0.88 -8.83
CA ASP A 14 -6.68 -0.07 -7.71
C ASP A 14 -5.62 0.30 -6.67
N LEU A 15 -4.40 0.60 -7.11
CA LEU A 15 -3.31 1.01 -6.22
C LEU A 15 -3.61 2.34 -5.53
N ILE A 16 -4.30 3.28 -6.19
CA ILE A 16 -4.79 4.51 -5.56
C ILE A 16 -5.81 4.19 -4.46
N ASN A 17 -6.75 3.27 -4.68
CA ASN A 17 -7.74 2.87 -3.66
C ASN A 17 -7.05 2.31 -2.40
N ILE A 18 -6.00 1.49 -2.55
CA ILE A 18 -5.22 1.01 -1.41
C ILE A 18 -4.51 2.16 -0.70
N LYS A 19 -3.90 3.10 -1.45
CA LYS A 19 -3.27 4.30 -0.87
C LYS A 19 -4.26 5.18 -0.12
N LEU A 20 -5.49 5.32 -0.62
CA LEU A 20 -6.56 6.07 0.03
C LEU A 20 -7.00 5.42 1.34
N TYR A 21 -7.23 4.10 1.34
CA TYR A 21 -7.46 3.35 2.59
C TYR A 21 -6.32 3.58 3.57
N ALA A 22 -5.07 3.41 3.13
CA ALA A 22 -3.92 3.57 4.00
C ALA A 22 -3.76 5.00 4.53
N ARG A 23 -4.21 6.02 3.79
CA ARG A 23 -4.23 7.41 4.25
C ARG A 23 -5.22 7.62 5.39
N TYR A 24 -6.43 7.08 5.29
CA TYR A 24 -7.47 7.25 6.31
C TYR A 24 -7.26 6.34 7.50
N ALA A 25 -6.85 5.10 7.26
CA ALA A 25 -6.61 4.11 8.29
C ALA A 25 -5.62 4.62 9.36
N VAL A 26 -4.54 5.30 8.95
CA VAL A 26 -3.54 5.84 9.89
C VAL A 26 -4.04 7.00 10.75
N LEU A 27 -5.23 7.53 10.47
CA LEU A 27 -5.88 8.55 11.28
C LEU A 27 -6.74 7.95 12.40
N ALA A 28 -7.05 6.65 12.36
CA ALA A 28 -7.84 5.99 13.40
C ALA A 28 -7.19 6.11 14.79
N PRO A 29 -7.96 6.28 15.88
CA PRO A 29 -7.40 6.39 17.23
C PRO A 29 -6.44 5.26 17.62
N ASP A 30 -5.26 5.61 18.11
CA ASP A 30 -4.20 4.63 18.48
C ASP A 30 -4.00 4.47 20.00
N SER A 31 -4.86 5.08 20.82
CA SER A 31 -4.88 4.89 22.26
C SER A 31 -6.30 4.91 22.80
N LEU A 32 -6.50 4.31 23.97
CA LEU A 32 -7.80 4.30 24.64
C LEU A 32 -8.31 5.72 24.91
N LYS A 33 -7.44 6.64 25.36
CA LYS A 33 -7.82 8.03 25.63
C LYS A 33 -8.38 8.73 24.39
N LYS A 34 -7.72 8.55 23.24
CA LYS A 34 -8.18 9.12 21.96
C LYS A 34 -9.45 8.43 21.47
N THR A 35 -9.57 7.14 21.72
CA THR A 35 -10.78 6.38 21.39
C THR A 35 -11.97 6.90 22.17
N GLN A 36 -11.86 7.05 23.50
CA GLN A 36 -12.90 7.65 24.34
C GLN A 36 -13.23 9.09 23.90
N PHE A 37 -12.20 9.86 23.52
CA PHE A 37 -12.39 11.20 23.00
C PHE A 37 -13.20 11.19 21.69
N PHE A 38 -12.80 10.37 20.73
CA PHE A 38 -13.48 10.20 19.43
C PHE A 38 -14.93 9.76 19.62
N LEU A 39 -15.14 8.75 20.47
CA LEU A 39 -16.45 8.19 20.75
C LEU A 39 -17.36 9.16 21.52
N GLY A 40 -16.79 10.06 22.32
CA GLY A 40 -17.55 10.98 23.17
C GLY A 40 -18.17 10.31 24.42
N TYR A 41 -17.74 9.10 24.77
CA TYR A 41 -18.14 8.38 25.98
C TYR A 41 -17.01 7.51 26.52
N ASP A 42 -17.08 7.18 27.81
CA ASP A 42 -16.07 6.42 28.55
C ASP A 42 -16.54 5.01 28.97
N ASN A 43 -17.82 4.68 28.78
CA ASN A 43 -18.38 3.38 29.12
C ASN A 43 -19.59 2.99 28.25
N SER A 44 -19.79 1.69 28.04
CA SER A 44 -21.00 1.11 27.46
C SER A 44 -21.42 -0.13 28.23
N ASP A 45 -22.73 -0.33 28.34
CA ASP A 45 -23.40 -1.54 28.83
C ASP A 45 -23.17 -2.78 27.95
N ILE A 46 -22.83 -2.57 26.68
CA ILE A 46 -22.50 -3.64 25.72
C ILE A 46 -20.98 -3.72 25.56
N SER A 47 -20.39 -4.85 25.94
CA SER A 47 -18.92 -5.05 25.84
C SER A 47 -18.37 -4.82 24.43
N LEU A 48 -19.10 -5.21 23.38
CA LEU A 48 -18.70 -4.97 21.98
C LEU A 48 -18.66 -3.47 21.62
N LEU A 49 -19.38 -2.63 22.37
CA LEU A 49 -19.45 -1.19 22.18
C LEU A 49 -18.68 -0.43 23.27
N SER A 50 -17.83 -1.12 24.05
CA SER A 50 -16.97 -0.42 25.00
C SER A 50 -15.85 0.35 24.29
N PRO A 51 -15.34 1.45 24.87
CA PRO A 51 -14.20 2.16 24.31
C PRO A 51 -12.96 1.29 24.11
N GLU A 52 -12.73 0.28 24.95
CA GLU A 52 -11.64 -0.69 24.80
C GLU A 52 -11.84 -1.55 23.54
N SER A 53 -13.05 -2.05 23.31
CA SER A 53 -13.34 -2.83 22.11
C SER A 53 -13.25 -2.00 20.82
N PHE A 54 -13.57 -0.71 20.88
CA PHE A 54 -13.31 0.21 19.76
C PHE A 54 -11.82 0.53 19.61
N HIS A 55 -11.08 0.63 20.71
CA HIS A 55 -9.65 0.92 20.66
C HIS A 55 -8.89 -0.20 19.97
N GLU A 56 -9.20 -1.46 20.28
CA GLU A 56 -8.63 -2.63 19.60
C GLU A 56 -8.88 -2.57 18.08
N LEU A 57 -10.13 -2.32 17.68
CA LEU A 57 -10.51 -2.15 16.27
C LEU A 57 -9.73 -1.01 15.59
N PHE A 58 -9.69 0.17 16.19
CA PHE A 58 -9.00 1.32 15.62
C PHE A 58 -7.50 1.13 15.53
N LEU A 59 -6.91 0.47 16.53
CA LEU A 59 -5.49 0.14 16.53
C LEU A 59 -5.15 -0.85 15.41
N GLU A 60 -5.99 -1.84 15.15
CA GLU A 60 -5.83 -2.76 14.02
C GLU A 60 -5.91 -2.03 12.68
N VAL A 61 -6.94 -1.21 12.46
CA VAL A 61 -7.09 -0.41 11.25
C VAL A 61 -5.87 0.50 11.06
N ASN A 62 -5.46 1.21 12.12
CA ASN A 62 -4.31 2.12 12.09
C ASN A 62 -3.03 1.38 11.68
N ASN A 63 -2.72 0.26 12.36
CA ASN A 63 -1.54 -0.54 12.10
C ASN A 63 -1.54 -1.10 10.67
N ASN A 64 -2.70 -1.52 10.16
CA ASN A 64 -2.81 -2.04 8.80
C ASN A 64 -2.51 -0.97 7.75
N GLY A 65 -3.07 0.24 7.92
CA GLY A 65 -2.74 1.40 7.08
C GLY A 65 -1.25 1.76 7.13
N ARG A 66 -0.62 1.72 8.32
CA ARG A 66 0.82 1.96 8.48
C ARG A 66 1.63 0.91 7.74
N TYR A 67 1.27 -0.37 7.88
CA TYR A 67 1.99 -1.48 7.28
C TYR A 67 2.05 -1.39 5.75
N TRP A 68 0.96 -0.95 5.10
CA TRP A 68 0.99 -0.63 3.67
C TRP A 68 2.06 0.41 3.34
N ARG A 69 2.03 1.55 4.06
CA ARG A 69 2.86 2.73 3.76
C ARG A 69 4.34 2.52 4.11
N SER A 70 4.65 1.72 5.13
CA SER A 70 6.02 1.51 5.59
C SER A 70 6.69 0.27 5.01
N THR A 71 5.92 -0.72 4.53
CA THR A 71 6.47 -2.02 4.15
C THR A 71 5.92 -2.55 2.85
N ILE A 72 4.61 -2.83 2.76
CA ILE A 72 4.05 -3.62 1.64
C ILE A 72 4.33 -2.94 0.30
N GLU A 73 4.01 -1.65 0.17
CA GLU A 73 4.14 -0.97 -1.12
C GLU A 73 5.60 -0.95 -1.62
N ALA A 74 6.55 -0.70 -0.70
CA ALA A 74 7.97 -0.70 -1.01
C ALA A 74 8.49 -2.09 -1.37
N GLN A 75 8.01 -3.12 -0.66
CA GLN A 75 8.36 -4.53 -0.91
C GLN A 75 7.96 -4.94 -2.33
N PHE A 76 6.71 -4.69 -2.74
CA PHE A 76 6.24 -5.00 -4.10
C PHE A 76 7.07 -4.29 -5.16
N LYS A 77 7.33 -2.99 -5.00
CA LYS A 77 8.18 -2.23 -5.95
C LYS A 77 9.60 -2.76 -6.01
N SER A 78 10.15 -3.21 -4.89
CA SER A 78 11.47 -3.84 -4.83
C SER A 78 11.47 -5.14 -5.62
N CYS A 79 10.52 -6.05 -5.35
CA CYS A 79 10.40 -7.31 -6.06
C CYS A 79 10.21 -7.12 -7.58
N LEU A 80 9.36 -6.17 -8.00
CA LEU A 80 9.15 -5.86 -9.43
C LEU A 80 10.44 -5.40 -10.12
N ARG A 81 11.25 -4.57 -9.45
CA ARG A 81 12.55 -4.12 -9.97
C ARG A 81 13.56 -5.25 -10.00
N SER A 82 13.67 -6.03 -8.94
CA SER A 82 14.54 -7.21 -8.90
C SER A 82 14.22 -8.17 -10.04
N MET A 83 12.94 -8.47 -10.29
CA MET A 83 12.52 -9.34 -11.41
C MET A 83 12.90 -8.77 -12.79
N LYS A 84 12.84 -7.45 -12.95
CA LYS A 84 13.28 -6.79 -14.19
C LYS A 84 14.79 -6.89 -14.36
N ASP A 85 15.56 -6.69 -13.29
CA ASP A 85 17.02 -6.79 -13.31
C ASP A 85 17.45 -8.24 -13.61
N LEU A 86 16.77 -9.24 -13.04
CA LEU A 86 16.99 -10.65 -13.34
C LEU A 86 16.75 -10.98 -14.82
N TYR A 87 15.65 -10.48 -15.38
CA TYR A 87 15.39 -10.65 -16.80
C TYR A 87 16.51 -10.04 -17.65
N GLN A 88 16.91 -8.79 -17.37
CA GLN A 88 17.98 -8.12 -18.11
C GLN A 88 19.34 -8.82 -17.99
N LEU A 89 19.62 -9.45 -16.85
CA LEU A 89 20.85 -10.17 -16.61
C LEU A 89 20.91 -11.50 -17.37
N HIS A 90 19.86 -12.30 -17.30
CA HIS A 90 19.89 -13.69 -17.77
C HIS A 90 19.35 -13.88 -19.18
N TYR A 91 18.35 -13.10 -19.58
CA TYR A 91 17.66 -13.29 -20.86
C TYR A 91 18.60 -13.27 -22.09
N PRO A 92 19.54 -12.31 -22.24
CA PRO A 92 20.44 -12.30 -23.40
C PRO A 92 21.33 -13.54 -23.47
N SER A 93 21.82 -14.03 -22.32
CA SER A 93 22.65 -15.25 -22.27
C SER A 93 21.85 -16.51 -22.56
N LEU A 94 20.57 -16.55 -22.15
CA LEU A 94 19.68 -17.67 -22.47
C LEU A 94 19.36 -17.68 -23.98
N GLU A 95 19.10 -16.53 -24.60
CA GLU A 95 18.92 -16.44 -26.05
C GLU A 95 20.18 -16.90 -26.81
N GLU A 96 21.36 -16.43 -26.39
CA GLU A 96 22.62 -16.85 -27.01
C GLU A 96 22.84 -18.36 -26.87
N ALA A 97 22.54 -18.94 -25.70
CA ALA A 97 22.59 -20.38 -25.47
C ALA A 97 21.64 -21.14 -26.42
N LEU A 98 20.43 -20.63 -26.63
CA LEU A 98 19.46 -21.25 -27.54
C LEU A 98 19.96 -21.23 -28.99
N GLU A 99 20.51 -20.10 -29.44
CA GLU A 99 21.11 -19.99 -30.78
C GLU A 99 22.31 -20.93 -30.98
N GLN A 100 23.11 -21.15 -29.94
CA GLN A 100 24.23 -22.09 -29.98
C GLN A 100 23.74 -23.54 -30.09
N LEU A 101 22.68 -23.91 -29.35
CA LEU A 101 22.04 -25.22 -29.47
C LEU A 101 21.40 -25.43 -30.85
N ASP A 102 20.75 -24.40 -31.41
CA ASP A 102 20.16 -24.42 -32.75
C ASP A 102 21.21 -24.75 -33.82
N LYS A 103 22.39 -24.09 -33.74
CA LYS A 103 23.53 -24.38 -34.64
C LYS A 103 24.04 -25.80 -34.48
N LEU A 104 24.13 -26.33 -33.26
CA LEU A 104 24.54 -27.70 -33.03
C LEU A 104 23.56 -28.72 -33.64
N LEU A 105 22.27 -28.42 -33.59
CA LEU A 105 21.22 -29.22 -34.23
C LEU A 105 21.31 -29.17 -35.77
N ASP A 106 21.67 -28.01 -36.35
CA ASP A 106 21.83 -27.81 -37.79
C ASP A 106 23.13 -28.42 -38.35
N GLU A 107 24.23 -28.37 -37.59
CA GLU A 107 25.56 -28.83 -38.01
C GLU A 107 25.73 -30.36 -37.96
N GLY A 108 24.88 -31.08 -37.22
CA GLY A 108 25.06 -32.51 -36.96
C GLY A 108 23.74 -33.28 -36.90
N LYS A 109 23.75 -34.46 -37.51
CA LYS A 109 22.74 -35.54 -37.34
C LYS A 109 22.67 -36.05 -35.90
N ILE A 110 22.38 -35.20 -34.92
CA ILE A 110 22.29 -35.56 -33.50
C ILE A 110 20.84 -35.98 -33.24
N VAL A 111 20.58 -37.25 -33.53
CA VAL A 111 19.27 -37.89 -33.37
C VAL A 111 19.24 -38.61 -32.03
N GLN A 112 18.43 -38.13 -31.09
CA GLN A 112 17.81 -38.87 -29.97
C GLN A 112 18.70 -39.80 -29.11
N ASN A 113 20.01 -39.52 -29.01
CA ASN A 113 20.90 -40.23 -28.09
C ASN A 113 21.23 -39.30 -26.91
N PRO A 114 21.23 -39.82 -25.67
CA PRO A 114 21.63 -39.06 -24.49
C PRO A 114 22.99 -38.37 -24.71
N LEU A 115 23.17 -37.16 -24.15
CA LEU A 115 24.46 -36.42 -24.22
C LEU A 115 25.67 -37.29 -23.84
N ALA A 116 25.49 -38.23 -22.91
CA ALA A 116 26.53 -39.15 -22.44
C ALA A 116 27.01 -40.17 -23.49
N ASP A 117 26.23 -40.39 -24.56
CA ASP A 117 26.49 -41.40 -25.59
C ASP A 117 26.97 -40.78 -26.93
N LEU A 118 27.16 -39.46 -26.97
CA LEU A 118 27.62 -38.72 -28.15
C LEU A 118 29.14 -38.49 -28.11
N ASP A 119 29.83 -38.77 -29.22
CA ASP A 119 31.26 -38.47 -29.40
C ASP A 119 31.40 -37.00 -29.87
N LEU A 120 31.23 -36.08 -28.93
CA LEU A 120 31.26 -34.63 -29.16
C LEU A 120 32.69 -34.11 -29.36
N SER A 121 32.86 -33.10 -30.22
CA SER A 121 34.12 -32.37 -30.28
C SER A 121 34.34 -31.53 -29.02
N ASP A 122 35.58 -31.15 -28.73
CA ASP A 122 35.91 -30.26 -27.61
C ASP A 122 35.12 -28.93 -27.67
N GLU A 123 34.88 -28.42 -28.88
CA GLU A 123 34.08 -27.20 -29.11
C GLU A 123 32.61 -27.42 -28.76
N GLN A 124 32.01 -28.56 -29.16
CA GLN A 124 30.62 -28.90 -28.85
C GLN A 124 30.41 -29.14 -27.35
N GLN A 125 31.36 -29.83 -26.70
CA GLN A 125 31.33 -30.04 -25.25
C GLN A 125 31.41 -28.72 -24.48
N THR A 126 32.19 -27.75 -24.99
CA THR A 126 32.29 -26.41 -24.39
C THR A 126 30.96 -25.68 -24.44
N VAL A 127 30.27 -25.70 -25.60
CA VAL A 127 28.92 -25.11 -25.74
C VAL A 127 27.95 -25.71 -24.73
N ILE A 128 27.86 -27.04 -24.64
CA ILE A 128 26.95 -27.70 -23.70
C ILE A 128 27.26 -27.35 -22.24
N ASN A 129 28.54 -27.26 -21.87
CA ASN A 129 28.94 -26.86 -20.52
C ASN A 129 28.59 -25.41 -20.22
N ASP A 130 28.73 -24.52 -21.20
CA ASP A 130 28.39 -23.11 -21.07
C ASP A 130 26.87 -22.90 -20.92
N VAL A 131 26.05 -23.64 -21.68
CA VAL A 131 24.58 -23.66 -21.54
C VAL A 131 24.18 -24.07 -20.12
N HIS A 132 24.71 -25.18 -19.60
CA HIS A 132 24.42 -25.61 -18.23
C HIS A 132 24.85 -24.58 -17.18
N ARG A 133 25.97 -23.88 -17.39
CA ARG A 133 26.42 -22.81 -16.49
C ARG A 133 25.45 -21.64 -16.50
N ILE A 134 24.97 -21.22 -17.68
CA ILE A 134 23.98 -20.14 -17.82
C ILE A 134 22.68 -20.52 -17.11
N LEU A 135 22.18 -21.73 -17.35
CA LEU A 135 20.99 -22.27 -16.69
C LEU A 135 21.14 -22.30 -15.16
N TYR A 136 22.28 -22.80 -14.65
CA TYR A 136 22.53 -22.84 -13.22
C TYR A 136 22.53 -21.45 -12.56
N ASN A 137 23.13 -20.45 -13.21
CA ASN A 137 23.12 -19.08 -12.70
C ASN A 137 21.71 -18.49 -12.67
N ALA A 138 20.93 -18.68 -13.74
CA ALA A 138 19.54 -18.24 -13.80
C ALA A 138 18.68 -18.94 -12.72
N TRP A 139 18.85 -20.25 -12.55
CA TRP A 139 18.17 -21.04 -11.51
C TRP A 139 18.44 -20.50 -10.10
N TYR A 140 19.72 -20.27 -9.79
CA TYR A 140 20.13 -19.77 -8.48
C TYR A 140 19.45 -18.44 -8.15
N ASP A 141 19.49 -17.47 -9.07
CA ASP A 141 18.90 -16.16 -8.82
C ASP A 141 17.36 -16.18 -8.81
N LEU A 142 16.73 -17.02 -9.63
CA LEU A 142 15.27 -17.22 -9.60
C LEU A 142 14.79 -17.76 -8.24
N SER A 143 15.57 -18.61 -7.58
CA SER A 143 15.23 -19.14 -6.25
C SER A 143 15.12 -18.05 -5.18
N TYR A 144 15.97 -17.02 -5.24
CA TYR A 144 15.89 -15.85 -4.35
C TYR A 144 14.67 -15.00 -4.68
N ALA A 145 14.41 -14.77 -5.96
CA ALA A 145 13.24 -14.02 -6.41
C ALA A 145 11.94 -14.68 -5.93
N GLU A 146 11.83 -16.00 -6.02
CA GLU A 146 10.67 -16.77 -5.55
C GLU A 146 10.40 -16.50 -4.05
N ALA A 147 11.43 -16.58 -3.22
CA ALA A 147 11.31 -16.36 -1.78
C ALA A 147 10.85 -14.94 -1.44
N GLU A 148 11.40 -13.92 -2.10
CA GLU A 148 10.99 -12.53 -1.90
C GLU A 148 9.54 -12.27 -2.36
N ASN A 149 9.18 -12.82 -3.52
CA ASN A 149 7.83 -12.70 -4.08
C ASN A 149 6.78 -13.41 -3.20
N GLN A 150 7.10 -14.58 -2.66
CA GLN A 150 6.23 -15.29 -1.71
C GLN A 150 6.06 -14.52 -0.40
N SER A 151 7.13 -13.88 0.09
CA SER A 151 7.07 -12.99 1.24
C SER A 151 6.12 -11.80 0.98
N ALA A 152 6.22 -11.16 -0.18
CA ALA A 152 5.33 -10.07 -0.58
C ALA A 152 3.85 -10.53 -0.67
N ALA A 153 3.60 -11.73 -1.23
CA ALA A 153 2.27 -12.32 -1.30
C ALA A 153 1.66 -12.57 0.10
N ASN A 154 2.49 -13.04 1.05
CA ASN A 154 2.07 -13.27 2.43
C ASN A 154 1.72 -11.96 3.16
N SER A 155 2.55 -10.93 2.99
CA SER A 155 2.31 -9.58 3.53
C SER A 155 0.97 -9.01 3.04
N LEU A 156 0.70 -9.10 1.74
CA LEU A 156 -0.56 -8.62 1.15
C LEU A 156 -1.78 -9.46 1.60
N SER A 157 -1.61 -10.77 1.76
CA SER A 157 -2.65 -11.65 2.28
C SER A 157 -3.05 -11.28 3.72
N ALA A 158 -2.07 -10.99 4.58
CA ALA A 158 -2.32 -10.52 5.94
C ALA A 158 -3.05 -9.17 5.96
N PHE A 159 -2.58 -8.22 5.13
CA PHE A 159 -3.22 -6.92 4.96
C PHE A 159 -4.69 -7.02 4.54
N ARG A 160 -4.99 -7.85 3.54
CA ARG A 160 -6.37 -8.08 3.06
C ARG A 160 -7.24 -8.71 4.14
N LYS A 161 -6.74 -9.72 4.85
CA LYS A 161 -7.48 -10.38 5.94
C LYS A 161 -7.82 -9.40 7.07
N ASN A 162 -6.92 -8.46 7.38
CA ASN A 162 -7.18 -7.44 8.38
C ASN A 162 -8.28 -6.46 7.93
N ILE A 163 -8.30 -6.05 6.66
CA ILE A 163 -9.40 -5.23 6.10
C ILE A 163 -10.74 -5.94 6.25
N ASP A 164 -10.84 -7.21 5.83
CA ASP A 164 -12.08 -7.97 5.94
C ASP A 164 -12.52 -8.15 7.40
N HIS A 165 -11.59 -8.51 8.28
CA HIS A 165 -11.85 -8.69 9.71
C HIS A 165 -12.39 -7.41 10.36
N THR A 166 -11.70 -6.29 10.18
CA THR A 166 -12.08 -5.00 10.78
C THR A 166 -13.40 -4.49 10.21
N ARG A 167 -13.68 -4.70 8.92
CA ARG A 167 -14.96 -4.41 8.29
C ARG A 167 -16.11 -5.19 8.94
N ILE A 168 -15.95 -6.50 9.13
CA ILE A 168 -16.95 -7.35 9.79
C ILE A 168 -17.21 -6.86 11.23
N LEU A 169 -16.17 -6.45 11.96
CA LEU A 169 -16.31 -5.89 13.30
C LEU A 169 -17.06 -4.56 13.31
N ILE A 170 -16.78 -3.67 12.36
CA ILE A 170 -17.50 -2.40 12.22
C ILE A 170 -19.00 -2.66 11.98
N ILE A 171 -19.34 -3.55 11.03
CA ILE A 171 -20.74 -3.92 10.74
C ILE A 171 -21.43 -4.44 11.99
N LYS A 172 -20.81 -5.38 12.71
CA LYS A 172 -21.35 -5.91 13.97
C LYS A 172 -21.56 -4.83 15.02
N LYS A 173 -20.62 -3.88 15.15
CA LYS A 173 -20.75 -2.77 16.10
C LYS A 173 -21.94 -1.87 15.73
N ILE A 174 -22.13 -1.54 14.45
CA ILE A 174 -23.31 -0.80 13.97
C ILE A 174 -24.61 -1.54 14.31
N GLU A 175 -24.67 -2.84 13.99
CA GLU A 175 -25.86 -3.68 14.24
C GLU A 175 -26.23 -3.75 15.74
N PHE A 176 -25.23 -3.66 16.63
CA PHE A 176 -25.44 -3.75 18.07
C PHE A 176 -25.92 -2.45 18.72
N ILE A 177 -25.85 -1.30 18.02
CA ILE A 177 -26.31 0.00 18.54
C ILE A 177 -27.77 -0.07 19.00
N GLN A 178 -28.63 -0.79 18.26
CA GLN A 178 -30.05 -0.91 18.58
C GLN A 178 -30.35 -1.55 19.94
N TYR A 179 -29.41 -2.32 20.50
CA TYR A 179 -29.56 -3.03 21.77
C TYR A 179 -29.06 -2.22 22.98
N VAL A 180 -28.49 -1.03 22.77
CA VAL A 180 -27.98 -0.18 23.85
C VAL A 180 -29.15 0.36 24.69
N ASP A 181 -29.18 0.08 25.99
CA ASP A 181 -30.31 0.48 26.84
C ASP A 181 -30.34 2.01 27.05
N THR A 182 -29.15 2.61 27.17
CA THR A 182 -29.01 4.05 27.46
C THR A 182 -29.34 4.90 26.22
N SER A 183 -30.47 5.61 26.24
CA SER A 183 -30.96 6.37 25.06
C SER A 183 -29.99 7.45 24.57
N SER A 184 -29.27 8.12 25.47
CA SER A 184 -28.27 9.14 25.10
C SER A 184 -27.04 8.53 24.42
N LEU A 185 -26.52 7.41 24.94
CA LEU A 185 -25.42 6.67 24.32
C LEU A 185 -25.83 6.11 22.95
N ARG A 186 -27.04 5.57 22.86
CA ARG A 186 -27.60 5.07 21.59
C ARG A 186 -27.67 6.17 20.53
N ALA A 187 -28.16 7.35 20.90
CA ALA A 187 -28.23 8.50 20.00
C ALA A 187 -26.83 8.98 19.56
N LEU A 188 -25.86 8.98 20.47
CA LEU A 188 -24.46 9.31 20.17
C LEU A 188 -23.84 8.31 19.18
N LEU A 189 -24.05 7.01 19.41
CA LEU A 189 -23.56 5.96 18.51
C LEU A 189 -24.21 6.01 17.13
N TYR A 190 -25.52 6.33 17.04
CA TYR A 190 -26.17 6.57 15.74
C TYR A 190 -25.59 7.78 15.01
N LYS A 191 -25.18 8.83 15.73
CA LYS A 191 -24.45 9.93 15.13
C LYS A 191 -23.09 9.49 14.57
N LEU A 192 -22.44 8.52 15.23
CA LEU A 192 -21.16 7.97 14.78
C LEU A 192 -21.29 6.93 13.64
N GLN A 193 -22.52 6.58 13.25
CA GLN A 193 -22.74 5.57 12.23
C GLN A 193 -22.22 6.02 10.86
N ASP A 194 -22.27 7.32 10.56
CA ASP A 194 -21.74 7.86 9.32
C ASP A 194 -20.21 7.73 9.27
N ASP A 195 -19.51 7.89 10.41
CA ASP A 195 -18.07 7.58 10.53
C ASP A 195 -17.77 6.15 10.10
N PHE A 196 -18.57 5.22 10.64
CA PHE A 196 -18.36 3.80 10.44
C PHE A 196 -18.69 3.40 9.02
N ASN A 197 -19.77 3.92 8.44
CA ASN A 197 -20.11 3.69 7.03
C ASN A 197 -19.00 4.21 6.11
N PHE A 198 -18.47 5.40 6.37
CA PHE A 198 -17.32 5.91 5.64
C PHE A 198 -16.12 4.97 5.72
N MET A 199 -15.83 4.43 6.92
CA MET A 199 -14.78 3.41 7.10
C MET A 199 -15.03 2.14 6.28
N LEU A 200 -16.27 1.70 6.17
CA LEU A 200 -16.65 0.54 5.36
C LEU A 200 -16.41 0.81 3.87
N ASP A 201 -16.80 1.98 3.36
CA ASP A 201 -16.74 2.32 1.93
C ASP A 201 -15.32 2.24 1.38
N PHE A 202 -14.35 2.92 2.01
CA PHE A 202 -12.96 2.88 1.53
C PHE A 202 -12.30 1.52 1.79
N SER A 203 -12.75 0.77 2.81
CA SER A 203 -12.28 -0.60 3.08
C SER A 203 -12.71 -1.58 1.99
N ILE A 204 -13.92 -1.45 1.44
CA ILE A 204 -14.41 -2.27 0.34
C ILE A 204 -13.57 -2.05 -0.92
N SER A 205 -13.35 -0.79 -1.31
CA SER A 205 -12.55 -0.46 -2.49
C SER A 205 -11.10 -0.95 -2.37
N ALA A 206 -10.50 -0.80 -1.19
CA ALA A 206 -9.14 -1.26 -0.94
C ALA A 206 -9.02 -2.79 -0.86
N GLU A 207 -10.01 -3.48 -0.30
CA GLU A 207 -10.02 -4.95 -0.29
C GLU A 207 -10.08 -5.50 -1.72
N GLN A 208 -10.99 -4.99 -2.55
CA GLN A 208 -11.13 -5.41 -3.95
C GLN A 208 -9.85 -5.14 -4.73
N ALA A 209 -9.27 -3.94 -4.59
CA ALA A 209 -8.00 -3.59 -5.20
C ALA A 209 -6.85 -4.52 -4.73
N SER A 210 -6.80 -4.84 -3.44
CA SER A 210 -5.81 -5.75 -2.86
C SER A 210 -5.99 -7.18 -3.35
N LEU A 211 -7.24 -7.60 -3.61
CA LEU A 211 -7.54 -8.90 -4.19
C LEU A 211 -7.04 -8.99 -5.64
N SER A 212 -7.28 -7.97 -6.47
CA SER A 212 -6.76 -7.91 -7.84
C SER A 212 -5.23 -7.95 -7.86
N LEU A 213 -4.57 -7.12 -7.03
CA LEU A 213 -3.11 -7.13 -6.90
C LEU A 213 -2.59 -8.51 -6.47
N TRP A 214 -3.23 -9.13 -5.47
CA TRP A 214 -2.81 -10.42 -4.95
C TRP A 214 -2.99 -11.56 -5.95
N ALA A 215 -4.13 -11.60 -6.66
CA ALA A 215 -4.41 -12.62 -7.67
C ALA A 215 -3.40 -12.54 -8.82
N GLN A 216 -3.15 -11.34 -9.33
CA GLN A 216 -2.16 -11.14 -10.37
C GLN A 216 -0.75 -11.48 -9.90
N TRP A 217 -0.37 -11.07 -8.68
CA TRP A 217 0.93 -11.39 -8.10
C TRP A 217 1.15 -12.90 -7.96
N LEU A 218 0.13 -13.65 -7.53
CA LEU A 218 0.22 -15.11 -7.46
C LEU A 218 0.35 -15.77 -8.84
N SER A 219 -0.31 -15.23 -9.87
CA SER A 219 -0.12 -15.69 -11.25
C SER A 219 1.35 -15.53 -11.66
N LEU A 220 1.93 -14.34 -11.43
CA LEU A 220 3.33 -14.03 -11.72
C LEU A 220 4.28 -14.95 -10.94
N CYS A 221 4.03 -15.16 -9.64
CA CYS A 221 4.82 -16.08 -8.80
C CYS A 221 4.76 -17.51 -9.33
N GLY A 222 3.58 -17.96 -9.77
CA GLY A 222 3.41 -19.30 -10.33
C GLY A 222 4.17 -19.50 -11.64
N GLU A 223 4.22 -18.48 -12.50
CA GLU A 223 5.03 -18.53 -13.74
C GLU A 223 6.54 -18.58 -13.42
N LEU A 224 7.00 -17.82 -12.42
CA LEU A 224 8.39 -17.86 -11.95
C LEU A 224 8.80 -19.20 -11.36
N ASP A 225 7.96 -19.77 -10.48
CA ASP A 225 8.17 -21.11 -9.91
C ASP A 225 8.21 -22.18 -10.99
N ASN A 226 7.35 -22.07 -12.02
CA ASN A 226 7.40 -22.96 -13.17
C ASN A 226 8.73 -22.83 -13.93
N ALA A 227 9.22 -21.62 -14.21
CA ALA A 227 10.53 -21.42 -14.86
C ALA A 227 11.67 -22.01 -14.02
N HIS A 228 11.68 -21.73 -12.72
CA HIS A 228 12.67 -22.24 -11.77
C HIS A 228 12.69 -23.79 -11.74
N ARG A 229 11.52 -24.43 -11.68
CA ARG A 229 11.41 -25.90 -11.72
C ARG A 229 11.80 -26.49 -13.07
N SER A 230 11.42 -25.85 -14.17
CA SER A 230 11.83 -26.30 -15.51
C SER A 230 13.35 -26.34 -15.62
N ILE A 231 14.05 -25.29 -15.18
CA ILE A 231 15.52 -25.29 -15.17
C ILE A 231 16.08 -26.40 -14.28
N GLY A 232 15.51 -26.59 -13.08
CA GLY A 232 15.97 -27.61 -12.14
C GLY A 232 15.76 -29.06 -12.62
N ASN A 233 14.84 -29.29 -13.55
CA ASN A 233 14.53 -30.61 -14.09
C ASN A 233 15.37 -30.97 -15.33
N ILE A 234 16.15 -30.02 -15.88
CA ILE A 234 17.05 -30.30 -17.00
C ILE A 234 18.08 -31.32 -16.54
N SER A 235 17.98 -32.52 -17.11
CA SER A 235 18.87 -33.63 -16.79
C SER A 235 20.23 -33.41 -17.44
N CYS A 236 21.32 -33.66 -16.73
CA CYS A 236 22.66 -33.76 -17.34
C CYS A 236 22.77 -34.92 -18.36
N GLN A 237 21.75 -35.78 -18.43
CA GLN A 237 21.61 -36.87 -19.39
C GLN A 237 20.60 -36.57 -20.52
N ALA A 238 19.98 -35.38 -20.52
CA ALA A 238 19.12 -34.94 -21.61
C ALA A 238 19.88 -35.01 -22.94
N ASP A 239 19.18 -35.23 -24.05
CA ASP A 239 19.81 -35.03 -25.36
C ASP A 239 19.79 -33.54 -25.74
N ILE A 240 20.46 -33.17 -26.83
CA ILE A 240 20.56 -31.77 -27.28
C ILE A 240 19.19 -31.21 -27.68
N TYR A 241 18.27 -32.07 -28.16
CA TYR A 241 16.93 -31.65 -28.56
C TYR A 241 16.08 -31.34 -27.33
N ASP A 242 16.10 -32.20 -26.31
CA ASP A 242 15.44 -31.98 -25.03
C ASP A 242 15.96 -30.68 -24.38
N LEU A 243 17.28 -30.49 -24.35
CA LEU A 243 17.89 -29.27 -23.82
C LEU A 243 17.46 -28.00 -24.58
N TYR A 244 17.32 -28.09 -25.91
CA TYR A 244 16.81 -26.99 -26.73
C TYR A 244 15.35 -26.67 -26.43
N VAL A 245 14.49 -27.69 -26.36
CA VAL A 245 13.06 -27.52 -26.05
C VAL A 245 12.86 -26.94 -24.66
N ASP A 246 13.58 -27.46 -23.66
CA ASP A 246 13.52 -26.96 -22.28
C ASP A 246 13.96 -25.50 -22.20
N LEU A 247 15.07 -25.14 -22.87
CA LEU A 247 15.56 -23.76 -22.91
C LEU A 247 14.58 -22.81 -23.62
N LEU A 248 13.98 -23.25 -24.73
CA LEU A 248 12.96 -22.49 -25.43
C LEU A 248 11.75 -22.20 -24.54
N ASP A 249 11.29 -23.20 -23.78
CA ASP A 249 10.19 -23.05 -22.83
C ASP A 249 10.54 -22.07 -21.70
N ILE A 250 11.76 -22.15 -21.15
CA ILE A 250 12.25 -21.21 -20.13
C ILE A 250 12.27 -19.77 -20.65
N ILE A 251 12.80 -19.55 -21.86
CA ILE A 251 12.85 -18.23 -22.51
C ILE A 251 11.44 -17.66 -22.68
N ASN A 252 10.50 -18.46 -23.17
CA ASN A 252 9.11 -18.06 -23.35
C ASN A 252 8.45 -17.64 -22.02
N VAL A 253 8.69 -18.40 -20.94
CA VAL A 253 8.16 -18.06 -19.61
C VAL A 253 8.80 -16.78 -19.09
N MET A 254 10.13 -16.61 -19.21
CA MET A 254 10.81 -15.39 -18.78
C MET A 254 10.33 -14.14 -19.52
N GLN A 255 10.04 -14.24 -20.81
CA GLN A 255 9.42 -13.15 -21.58
C GLN A 255 8.03 -12.82 -21.04
N SER A 256 7.18 -13.82 -20.82
CA SER A 256 5.81 -13.65 -20.28
C SER A 256 5.85 -12.93 -18.93
N VAL A 257 6.65 -13.44 -18.00
CA VAL A 257 6.88 -12.87 -16.67
C VAL A 257 7.35 -11.43 -16.79
N ASN A 258 8.30 -11.12 -17.68
CA ASN A 258 8.80 -9.76 -17.84
C ASN A 258 7.75 -8.78 -18.40
N VAL A 259 6.88 -9.23 -19.31
CA VAL A 259 5.77 -8.43 -19.82
C VAL A 259 4.80 -8.08 -18.70
N GLU A 260 4.38 -9.08 -17.90
CA GLU A 260 3.47 -8.87 -16.77
C GLU A 260 4.11 -8.02 -15.66
N ASN A 261 5.36 -8.31 -15.30
CA ASN A 261 6.16 -7.53 -14.34
C ASN A 261 6.27 -6.05 -14.76
N SER A 262 6.59 -5.80 -16.04
CA SER A 262 6.70 -4.44 -16.58
C SER A 262 5.37 -3.68 -16.56
N TYR A 263 4.27 -4.39 -16.81
CA TYR A 263 2.93 -3.81 -16.69
C TYR A 263 2.62 -3.41 -15.24
N MET A 264 2.84 -4.31 -14.29
CA MET A 264 2.59 -4.03 -12.86
C MET A 264 3.47 -2.89 -12.36
N LEU A 265 4.75 -2.86 -12.72
CA LEU A 265 5.66 -1.76 -12.38
C LEU A 265 5.15 -0.42 -12.91
N THR A 266 4.69 -0.40 -14.17
CA THR A 266 4.07 0.79 -14.77
C THR A 266 2.82 1.24 -13.99
N CYS A 267 1.98 0.31 -13.54
CA CYS A 267 0.81 0.63 -12.72
C CYS A 267 1.20 1.30 -11.40
N PHE A 268 2.23 0.80 -10.72
CA PHE A 268 2.76 1.41 -9.49
C PHE A 268 3.32 2.82 -9.72
N GLU A 269 4.11 3.00 -10.79
CA GLU A 269 4.66 4.31 -11.14
C GLU A 269 3.58 5.32 -11.52
N GLN A 270 2.58 4.89 -12.29
CA GLN A 270 1.43 5.71 -12.64
C GLN A 270 0.60 6.07 -11.40
N ALA A 271 0.33 5.10 -10.52
CA ALA A 271 -0.39 5.34 -9.27
C ALA A 271 0.35 6.32 -8.35
N ASP A 272 1.69 6.24 -8.26
CA ASP A 272 2.49 7.22 -7.51
C ASP A 272 2.38 8.63 -8.10
N ASN A 273 2.46 8.74 -9.43
CA ASN A 273 2.37 10.02 -10.12
C ASN A 273 0.97 10.62 -9.96
N ASP A 274 -0.07 9.85 -10.23
CA ASP A 274 -1.46 10.28 -10.11
C ASP A 274 -1.81 10.62 -8.67
N TYR A 275 -1.36 9.81 -7.70
CA TYR A 275 -1.57 10.10 -6.29
C TYR A 275 -0.91 11.42 -5.89
N ARG A 276 0.33 11.66 -6.33
CA ARG A 276 1.08 12.89 -6.04
C ARG A 276 0.47 14.14 -6.70
N VAL A 277 -0.11 14.00 -7.89
CA VAL A 277 -0.67 15.12 -8.66
C VAL A 277 -2.08 15.46 -8.19
N ASN A 278 -2.92 14.44 -7.98
CA ASN A 278 -4.35 14.64 -7.76
C ASN A 278 -4.73 14.69 -6.28
N TYR A 279 -3.86 14.25 -5.37
CA TYR A 279 -4.15 14.23 -3.94
C TYR A 279 -3.16 15.09 -3.17
N PRO A 280 -3.64 16.00 -2.30
CA PRO A 280 -2.75 16.80 -1.48
C PRO A 280 -1.97 15.88 -0.53
N CYS A 281 -0.72 16.23 -0.24
CA CYS A 281 0.08 15.47 0.72
C CYS A 281 -0.36 15.74 2.17
N GLY A 282 0.04 14.84 3.08
CA GLY A 282 0.06 15.11 4.51
C GLY A 282 -1.30 15.16 5.23
N PHE A 283 -1.41 16.09 6.19
CA PHE A 283 -2.60 16.31 7.03
C PHE A 283 -3.78 16.97 6.31
N VAL A 284 -3.68 17.23 5.01
CA VAL A 284 -4.77 17.86 4.25
C VAL A 284 -5.93 16.85 4.11
N PRO A 285 -7.16 17.19 4.54
CA PRO A 285 -8.32 16.32 4.31
C PRO A 285 -8.60 16.18 2.82
N LEU A 286 -9.17 15.04 2.41
CA LEU A 286 -9.70 14.93 1.05
C LEU A 286 -11.15 15.43 1.02
N GLY A 287 -11.64 15.71 -0.18
CA GLY A 287 -13.03 16.08 -0.41
C GLY A 287 -13.19 16.88 -1.68
N ARG A 288 -14.44 17.13 -2.07
CA ARG A 288 -14.78 17.84 -3.31
C ARG A 288 -14.34 19.29 -3.33
N TYR A 289 -14.03 19.87 -2.17
CA TYR A 289 -13.46 21.22 -2.10
C TYR A 289 -12.14 21.33 -2.89
N LEU A 290 -11.41 20.23 -3.11
CA LEU A 290 -10.17 20.23 -3.89
C LEU A 290 -10.39 20.63 -5.35
N ASP A 291 -11.59 20.43 -5.90
CA ASP A 291 -11.91 20.73 -7.31
C ASP A 291 -12.04 22.23 -7.57
N ASN A 292 -12.36 23.01 -6.53
CA ASN A 292 -12.76 24.41 -6.65
C ASN A 292 -12.22 25.33 -5.55
N CYS A 293 -11.28 24.85 -4.74
CA CYS A 293 -10.50 25.66 -3.81
C CYS A 293 -9.00 25.64 -4.17
N LYS A 294 -8.28 26.67 -3.77
CA LYS A 294 -6.82 26.84 -3.96
C LYS A 294 -6.17 27.38 -2.70
N ASP A 295 -4.83 27.46 -2.70
CA ASP A 295 -4.04 27.95 -1.56
C ASP A 295 -4.34 27.18 -0.25
N ILE A 296 -4.53 25.86 -0.38
CA ILE A 296 -4.94 24.99 0.71
C ILE A 296 -3.80 24.85 1.72
N SER A 297 -4.11 25.05 3.00
CA SER A 297 -3.17 24.87 4.09
C SER A 297 -3.84 24.29 5.33
N VAL A 298 -3.11 23.49 6.09
CA VAL A 298 -3.54 22.95 7.39
C VAL A 298 -2.60 23.44 8.47
N PHE A 299 -3.16 23.98 9.56
CA PHE A 299 -2.41 24.52 10.68
C PHE A 299 -2.79 23.86 12.00
N LEU A 300 -1.80 23.43 12.78
CA LEU A 300 -1.98 23.16 14.20
C LEU A 300 -1.83 24.48 14.97
N ARG A 301 -2.85 24.85 15.73
CA ARG A 301 -2.89 26.09 16.51
C ARG A 301 -3.25 25.80 17.95
N GLY A 302 -2.75 26.64 18.86
CA GLY A 302 -3.08 26.55 20.28
C GLY A 302 -2.15 27.41 21.11
N GLN A 303 -2.04 27.07 22.39
CA GLN A 303 -1.10 27.70 23.30
C GLN A 303 -0.34 26.65 24.10
N CYS A 304 0.97 26.82 24.27
CA CYS A 304 1.79 25.95 25.11
C CYS A 304 2.36 26.72 26.29
N ARG A 305 2.46 26.06 27.44
CA ARG A 305 2.97 26.66 28.67
C ARG A 305 4.48 26.61 28.66
N ASN A 306 5.18 27.74 28.80
CA ASN A 306 6.64 27.75 28.93
C ASN A 306 7.07 27.41 30.38
N GLN A 307 8.38 27.26 30.61
CA GLN A 307 8.96 26.95 31.93
C GLN A 307 8.65 28.01 33.00
N ASN A 308 8.39 29.26 32.58
CA ASN A 308 7.98 30.35 33.48
C ASN A 308 6.48 30.30 33.82
N GLY A 309 5.74 29.33 33.28
CA GLY A 309 4.32 29.13 33.50
C GLY A 309 3.40 29.98 32.61
N SER A 310 3.95 30.78 31.70
CA SER A 310 3.19 31.64 30.76
C SER A 310 2.75 30.87 29.52
N TRP A 311 1.55 31.15 29.04
CA TRP A 311 1.00 30.57 27.81
C TRP A 311 1.47 31.33 26.57
N GLN A 312 2.11 30.64 25.64
CA GLN A 312 2.57 31.17 24.37
C GLN A 312 1.75 30.57 23.22
N ALA A 313 1.21 31.43 22.36
CA ALA A 313 0.49 30.98 21.18
C ALA A 313 1.45 30.37 20.14
N PHE A 314 1.03 29.30 19.50
CA PHE A 314 1.76 28.67 18.42
C PHE A 314 0.87 28.50 17.17
N SER A 315 1.53 28.37 16.02
CA SER A 315 0.90 28.08 14.73
C SER A 315 1.88 27.30 13.87
N ILE A 316 1.68 26.00 13.73
CA ILE A 316 2.51 25.12 12.91
C ILE A 316 1.79 24.80 11.61
N ASN A 317 2.46 24.96 10.48
CA ASN A 317 1.94 24.54 9.19
C ASN A 317 2.19 23.03 9.01
N LEU A 318 1.11 22.24 8.92
CA LEU A 318 1.14 20.79 8.72
C LEU A 318 0.91 20.36 7.26
N THR A 319 0.70 21.30 6.35
CA THR A 319 0.24 21.05 4.97
C THR A 319 1.10 20.04 4.20
N LYS A 320 2.42 20.04 4.41
CA LYS A 320 3.36 19.15 3.71
C LYS A 320 3.88 18.01 4.58
N HIS A 321 3.35 17.87 5.79
CA HIS A 321 3.84 16.92 6.77
C HIS A 321 3.07 15.61 6.72
N ASP A 322 3.78 14.50 6.69
CA ASP A 322 3.18 13.16 6.64
C ASP A 322 2.71 12.73 8.05
N PRO A 323 1.42 12.42 8.27
CA PRO A 323 0.91 11.98 9.57
C PRO A 323 1.53 10.68 10.09
N VAL A 324 2.24 9.92 9.23
CA VAL A 324 2.94 8.69 9.63
C VAL A 324 4.37 8.95 10.08
N LYS A 325 4.94 10.12 9.73
CA LYS A 325 6.35 10.47 9.99
C LYS A 325 6.55 11.71 10.85
N THR A 326 5.51 12.52 11.06
CA THR A 326 5.57 13.83 11.75
C THR A 326 5.09 13.82 13.21
N GLU A 327 6.01 13.90 14.17
CA GLU A 327 5.68 14.19 15.57
C GLU A 327 5.86 15.69 15.87
N VAL A 328 5.07 16.19 16.81
CA VAL A 328 5.15 17.54 17.33
C VAL A 328 5.61 17.47 18.78
N LEU A 329 6.85 17.88 19.01
CA LEU A 329 7.49 17.85 20.30
C LEU A 329 7.38 19.21 20.98
N TYR A 330 7.14 19.20 22.27
CA TYR A 330 7.16 20.40 23.10
C TYR A 330 8.59 20.82 23.47
N ASP A 331 8.90 22.10 23.30
CA ASP A 331 10.15 22.71 23.77
C ASP A 331 9.89 24.09 24.37
N ASN A 332 9.82 24.16 25.71
CA ASN A 332 9.75 25.39 26.50
C ASN A 332 8.75 26.46 25.99
N GLY A 333 7.52 26.05 25.69
CA GLY A 333 6.46 26.94 25.19
C GLY A 333 6.42 27.09 23.67
N ALA A 334 7.43 26.57 22.97
CA ALA A 334 7.44 26.36 21.53
C ALA A 334 7.16 24.90 21.18
N LEU A 335 6.93 24.65 19.89
CA LEU A 335 6.72 23.32 19.34
C LEU A 335 7.69 23.09 18.17
N ILE A 336 8.22 21.88 18.10
CA ILE A 336 9.18 21.44 17.09
C ILE A 336 8.58 20.26 16.34
N ILE A 337 8.72 20.25 15.01
CA ILE A 337 8.36 19.09 14.19
C ILE A 337 9.58 18.17 14.08
N ASP A 338 9.41 16.91 14.48
CA ASP A 338 10.36 15.84 14.15
C ASP A 338 9.77 14.95 13.04
N ILE A 339 10.60 14.61 12.06
CA ILE A 339 10.23 13.82 10.87
C ILE A 339 10.85 12.42 10.84
N ASN A 340 11.59 12.03 11.89
CA ASN A 340 12.37 10.78 11.92
C ASN A 340 11.70 9.62 12.68
N PHE A 341 10.50 9.82 13.22
CA PHE A 341 9.82 8.79 14.01
C PHE A 341 8.81 8.00 13.18
N PRO A 342 8.85 6.65 13.18
CA PRO A 342 7.69 5.86 12.81
C PRO A 342 6.63 6.08 13.90
N ILE A 343 5.63 6.90 13.58
CA ILE A 343 4.69 7.38 14.61
C ILE A 343 3.85 6.23 15.13
N THR A 344 3.65 6.25 16.45
CA THR A 344 2.73 5.35 17.17
C THR A 344 1.61 6.12 17.88
N ARG A 345 1.51 7.45 17.69
CA ARG A 345 0.75 8.35 18.58
C ARG A 345 -0.03 9.49 17.89
N GLY A 346 -0.40 9.43 16.61
CA GLY A 346 -1.24 10.45 15.94
C GLY A 346 -2.75 10.11 16.01
N TYR A 347 -3.66 11.04 15.73
CA TYR A 347 -5.10 10.70 15.63
C TYR A 347 -5.90 11.77 14.89
N CYS A 348 -6.79 11.34 14.00
CA CYS A 348 -7.49 12.21 13.07
C CYS A 348 -6.47 13.16 12.41
N TYR A 349 -6.73 14.47 12.45
CA TYR A 349 -5.82 15.48 11.91
C TYR A 349 -4.78 15.98 12.92
N PHE A 350 -4.77 15.44 14.14
CA PHE A 350 -3.82 15.81 15.19
C PHE A 350 -2.53 14.97 15.05
N PRO A 351 -1.36 15.63 14.90
CA PRO A 351 -0.09 14.93 14.84
C PRO A 351 0.20 14.21 16.16
N GLY A 352 1.06 13.19 16.11
CA GLY A 352 1.56 12.59 17.34
C GLY A 352 2.58 13.47 18.05
N GLY A 353 2.93 13.13 19.29
CA GLY A 353 3.95 13.82 20.07
C GLY A 353 3.54 14.03 21.53
N ASP A 354 4.37 14.75 22.29
CA ASP A 354 4.16 15.01 23.71
C ASP A 354 3.50 16.37 24.01
N TYR A 355 3.29 17.19 22.97
CA TYR A 355 2.75 18.55 23.10
C TYR A 355 1.38 18.62 23.78
N GLU A 356 0.54 17.59 23.66
CA GLU A 356 -0.78 17.56 24.28
C GLU A 356 -0.73 17.70 25.81
N GLY A 357 0.35 17.24 26.45
CA GLY A 357 0.54 17.37 27.90
C GLY A 357 0.90 18.79 28.37
N HIS A 358 1.31 19.65 27.44
CA HIS A 358 1.87 20.97 27.72
C HIS A 358 1.06 22.12 27.09
N CYS A 359 0.05 21.80 26.28
CA CYS A 359 -0.67 22.77 25.47
C CYS A 359 -2.19 22.72 25.73
N GLN A 360 -2.86 23.83 25.45
CA GLN A 360 -4.31 24.00 25.59
C GLN A 360 -4.91 24.70 24.37
N ASN A 361 -6.23 24.62 24.21
CA ASN A 361 -6.97 25.19 23.08
C ASN A 361 -6.41 24.74 21.72
N ILE A 362 -5.93 23.50 21.69
CA ILE A 362 -5.32 22.87 20.52
C ILE A 362 -6.43 22.63 19.50
N ARG A 363 -6.21 23.08 18.27
CA ARG A 363 -7.09 22.81 17.13
C ARG A 363 -6.28 22.65 15.87
N VAL A 364 -6.80 21.87 14.95
CA VAL A 364 -6.29 21.80 13.58
C VAL A 364 -7.25 22.61 12.71
N GLU A 365 -6.72 23.51 11.89
CA GLU A 365 -7.51 24.39 11.05
C GLU A 365 -7.09 24.23 9.59
N LEU A 366 -8.03 23.82 8.76
CA LEU A 366 -7.93 23.87 7.30
C LEU A 366 -8.28 25.29 6.84
N THR A 367 -7.46 25.85 5.97
CA THR A 367 -7.70 27.15 5.32
C THR A 367 -7.55 26.99 3.82
N ALA A 368 -8.44 27.60 3.04
CA ALA A 368 -8.32 27.64 1.59
C ALA A 368 -9.03 28.88 1.02
N ASN A 369 -8.71 29.23 -0.22
CA ASN A 369 -9.48 30.17 -1.02
C ASN A 369 -10.46 29.36 -1.87
N CYS A 370 -11.76 29.51 -1.63
CA CYS A 370 -12.80 28.68 -2.23
C CYS A 370 -13.66 29.45 -3.23
N LEU A 371 -13.98 28.84 -4.36
CA LEU A 371 -14.80 29.43 -5.40
C LEU A 371 -16.26 29.55 -4.93
N SER A 372 -16.81 30.76 -4.98
CA SER A 372 -18.23 31.03 -4.76
C SER A 372 -19.05 30.88 -6.04
N ASP A 373 -20.37 30.81 -5.91
CA ASP A 373 -21.31 30.73 -7.04
C ASP A 373 -21.23 31.98 -7.94
N SER A 374 -20.70 33.09 -7.39
CA SER A 374 -20.42 34.32 -8.15
C SER A 374 -19.17 34.25 -9.04
N GLY A 375 -18.41 33.15 -8.98
CA GLY A 375 -17.15 32.98 -9.71
C GLY A 375 -15.93 33.63 -9.04
N SER A 376 -16.08 34.21 -7.85
CA SER A 376 -14.97 34.80 -7.08
C SER A 376 -14.45 33.85 -6.00
N TYR A 377 -13.14 33.91 -5.73
CA TYR A 377 -12.51 33.12 -4.65
C TYR A 377 -12.58 33.87 -3.32
N THR A 378 -13.12 33.24 -2.30
CA THR A 378 -13.24 33.78 -0.94
C THR A 378 -12.40 32.97 0.04
N PRO A 379 -11.63 33.62 0.94
CA PRO A 379 -10.94 32.92 2.02
C PRO A 379 -11.97 32.22 2.93
N SER A 380 -11.70 30.97 3.26
CA SER A 380 -12.51 30.18 4.17
C SER A 380 -11.60 29.36 5.09
N SER A 381 -12.06 29.14 6.33
CA SER A 381 -11.42 28.22 7.25
C SER A 381 -12.42 27.28 7.90
N LEU A 382 -11.95 26.08 8.17
CA LEU A 382 -12.68 25.01 8.81
C LEU A 382 -11.82 24.43 9.91
N VAL A 383 -12.30 24.49 11.15
CA VAL A 383 -11.66 23.76 12.24
C VAL A 383 -11.93 22.29 12.02
N LEU A 384 -10.86 21.52 11.80
CA LEU A 384 -10.94 20.08 11.74
C LEU A 384 -11.22 19.59 13.15
N THR A 385 -12.42 19.06 13.32
CA THR A 385 -12.88 18.41 14.53
C THR A 385 -12.17 17.06 14.68
N HIS A 386 -12.55 16.38 15.75
CA HIS A 386 -12.08 15.09 16.15
C HIS A 386 -12.71 13.93 15.36
N GLU A 387 -13.39 14.24 14.25
CA GLU A 387 -14.05 13.30 13.37
C GLU A 387 -13.03 12.68 12.39
N LEU A 388 -13.18 11.37 12.13
CA LEU A 388 -12.26 10.58 11.30
C LEU A 388 -12.36 10.93 9.80
N TYR A 389 -13.44 11.58 9.37
CA TYR A 389 -13.93 11.58 7.98
C TYR A 389 -14.63 12.90 7.65
N LEU A 390 -13.85 13.98 7.62
CA LEU A 390 -14.33 15.23 7.06
C LEU A 390 -14.21 15.11 5.53
N GLU A 391 -15.27 14.65 4.83
CA GLU A 391 -15.38 14.96 3.39
C GLU A 391 -15.64 16.46 3.30
N VAL A 392 -14.56 17.21 3.11
CA VAL A 392 -14.65 18.66 3.09
C VAL A 392 -15.23 19.08 1.74
N ASN A 393 -16.28 19.89 1.81
CA ASN A 393 -16.95 20.45 0.65
C ASN A 393 -16.75 21.95 0.62
N ASN A 394 -16.89 22.50 -0.58
CA ASN A 394 -17.05 23.94 -0.78
C ASN A 394 -18.50 24.21 -1.16
N ILE A 395 -19.22 24.91 -0.28
CA ILE A 395 -20.57 25.39 -0.55
C ILE A 395 -20.49 26.92 -0.64
N ASN A 396 -20.61 27.44 -1.88
CA ASN A 396 -20.63 28.86 -2.19
C ASN A 396 -19.49 29.67 -1.52
N GLY A 397 -18.25 29.18 -1.63
CA GLY A 397 -17.07 29.85 -1.10
C GLY A 397 -16.77 29.56 0.38
N CYS A 398 -17.50 28.63 1.00
CA CYS A 398 -17.31 28.21 2.39
C CYS A 398 -16.94 26.73 2.49
N LEU A 399 -15.84 26.44 3.21
CA LEU A 399 -15.47 25.10 3.62
C LEU A 399 -16.47 24.59 4.66
N VAL A 400 -17.06 23.43 4.40
CA VAL A 400 -18.05 22.78 5.26
C VAL A 400 -17.83 21.28 5.31
N ILE A 401 -18.33 20.68 6.38
CA ILE A 401 -18.41 19.24 6.59
C ILE A 401 -19.83 18.84 6.21
N ASN A 402 -19.99 17.75 5.46
CA ASN A 402 -21.31 17.17 5.15
C ASN A 402 -21.83 16.33 6.31
#